data_AF-A0A535VWI0-F1
#
_entry.id   AF-A0A535VWI0-F1
#
_cell.length_a   1.000
_cell.length_b   1.000
_cell.length_c   1.000
_cell.angle_alpha   90.00
_cell.angle_beta   90.00
_cell.angle_gamma   90.00
#
_symmetry.space_group_name_H-M   'P 1'
#
loop_
_entity.id
_entity.type
_entity.pdbx_description
1 polymer ?
#
loop_
_entity_poly.entity_id
_entity_poly.type
_entity_poly.pdbx_seq_one_letter_code
_entity_poly.pdbx_strand_id
1 'polypeptide(L)'
;MPRTPAADQQPTRIERRAAPALEARMALTGIWYIIGFAFAAGSFAFLTFGVAWLVSHRNRGDVHKGLPYESGIDTYGDTHGRFGLSFYIYALLFVAFDIEVVFIYLWAVVFRELPEPLGFTSMLVFVAILLFGLAYAWRKGVLSWRGPGEAIGDVRPPSGEHPANDA
;
A
#
# COMPACT_ATOMS: atom_id res chain seq x y z
N MET A 1 -51.66 -36.86 -2.05
CA MET A 1 -50.22 -36.63 -2.23
C MET A 1 -49.49 -37.14 -0.98
N PRO A 2 -48.67 -38.19 -1.08
CA PRO A 2 -47.95 -38.70 0.08
C PRO A 2 -46.81 -37.74 0.42
N ARG A 3 -46.75 -37.31 1.69
CA ARG A 3 -45.60 -36.59 2.23
C ARG A 3 -44.43 -37.56 2.27
N THR A 4 -43.41 -37.31 1.46
CA THR A 4 -42.11 -37.98 1.61
C THR A 4 -41.61 -37.65 3.03
N PRO A 5 -41.37 -38.65 3.89
CA PRO A 5 -40.84 -38.37 5.22
C PRO A 5 -39.42 -37.84 5.01
N ALA A 6 -39.18 -36.60 5.38
CA ALA A 6 -37.84 -36.07 5.56
C ALA A 6 -37.19 -36.93 6.64
N ALA A 7 -36.46 -37.96 6.18
CA ALA A 7 -35.79 -38.89 7.04
C ALA A 7 -34.81 -38.11 7.90
N ASP A 8 -34.97 -38.27 9.20
CA ASP A 8 -34.05 -37.87 10.26
C ASP A 8 -32.76 -38.70 10.13
N GLN A 9 -32.06 -38.53 9.01
CA GLN A 9 -30.81 -39.23 8.69
C GLN A 9 -29.69 -38.63 9.53
N GLN A 10 -29.71 -39.02 10.81
CA GLN A 10 -28.61 -38.87 11.73
C GLN A 10 -27.35 -39.46 11.05
N PRO A 11 -26.27 -38.67 10.85
CA PRO A 11 -25.10 -39.14 10.12
C PRO A 11 -24.56 -40.40 10.78
N THR A 12 -24.30 -41.41 9.96
CA THR A 12 -23.98 -42.74 10.44
C THR A 12 -22.71 -42.69 11.29
N ARG A 13 -22.57 -43.60 12.26
CA ARG A 13 -21.41 -43.63 13.16
C ARG A 13 -20.06 -43.66 12.42
N ILE A 14 -20.05 -44.18 11.19
CA ILE A 14 -18.90 -44.23 10.30
C ILE A 14 -18.58 -42.84 9.73
N GLU A 15 -19.60 -42.11 9.24
CA GLU A 15 -19.43 -40.75 8.71
C GLU A 15 -18.96 -39.77 9.79
N ARG A 16 -19.53 -39.81 11.00
CA ARG A 16 -19.04 -38.98 12.12
C ARG A 16 -17.59 -39.27 12.51
N ARG A 17 -17.15 -40.52 12.36
CA ARG A 17 -15.79 -40.95 12.70
C ARG A 17 -14.79 -40.61 11.58
N ALA A 18 -15.25 -40.56 10.33
CA ALA A 18 -14.44 -40.30 9.15
C ALA A 18 -14.34 -38.80 8.80
N ALA A 19 -15.33 -37.98 9.15
CA ALA A 19 -15.36 -36.54 8.91
C ALA A 19 -14.10 -35.78 9.36
N PRO A 20 -13.60 -35.92 10.62
CA PRO A 20 -12.39 -35.19 11.05
C PRO A 20 -11.14 -35.64 10.30
N ALA A 21 -11.08 -36.90 9.84
CA ALA A 21 -9.96 -37.39 9.05
C ALA A 21 -9.99 -36.84 7.61
N LEU A 22 -11.16 -36.66 7.02
CA LEU A 22 -11.31 -36.05 5.70
C LEU A 22 -10.95 -34.55 5.73
N GLU A 23 -11.42 -33.83 6.74
CA GLU A 23 -11.08 -32.41 6.97
C GLU A 23 -9.58 -32.22 7.18
N ALA A 24 -8.96 -33.05 8.03
CA ALA A 24 -7.51 -33.04 8.24
C ALA A 24 -6.74 -33.33 6.94
N ARG A 25 -7.24 -34.24 6.09
CA ARG A 25 -6.63 -34.53 4.79
C ARG A 25 -6.75 -33.37 3.81
N MET A 26 -7.91 -32.72 3.75
CA MET A 26 -8.12 -31.53 2.90
C MET A 26 -7.25 -30.35 3.37
N ALA A 27 -7.16 -30.10 4.67
CA ALA A 27 -6.28 -29.09 5.24
C ALA A 27 -4.80 -29.41 4.97
N LEU A 28 -4.38 -30.67 5.15
CA LEU A 28 -3.02 -31.11 4.84
C LEU A 28 -2.69 -30.89 3.36
N THR A 29 -3.60 -31.25 2.44
CA THR A 29 -3.40 -30.99 1.00
C THR A 29 -3.33 -29.50 0.67
N GLY A 30 -4.16 -28.66 1.32
CA GLY A 30 -4.13 -27.22 1.17
C GLY A 30 -2.78 -26.61 1.58
N ILE A 31 -2.22 -27.08 2.70
CA ILE A 31 -0.90 -26.65 3.18
C ILE A 31 0.19 -26.98 2.14
N TRP A 32 0.14 -28.17 1.54
CA TRP A 32 1.09 -28.55 0.49
C TRP A 32 0.98 -27.67 -0.76
N TYR A 33 -0.22 -27.26 -1.15
CA TYR A 33 -0.40 -26.31 -2.26
C TYR A 33 0.17 -24.93 -1.94
N ILE A 34 -0.06 -24.42 -0.72
CA ILE A 34 0.47 -23.12 -0.28
C ILE A 34 2.01 -23.16 -0.26
N ILE A 35 2.58 -24.21 0.34
CA ILE A 35 4.04 -24.39 0.40
C ILE A 35 4.61 -24.54 -1.00
N GLY A 36 4.00 -25.35 -1.85
CA GLY A 36 4.42 -25.56 -3.23
C GLY A 36 4.40 -24.26 -4.04
N PHE A 37 3.35 -23.47 -3.92
CA PHE A 37 3.24 -22.18 -4.61
C PHE A 37 4.25 -21.16 -4.07
N ALA A 38 4.41 -21.06 -2.76
CA ALA A 38 5.42 -20.18 -2.15
C ALA A 38 6.84 -20.57 -2.56
N PHE A 39 7.15 -21.87 -2.61
CA PHE A 39 8.43 -22.38 -3.09
C PHE A 39 8.65 -22.10 -4.57
N ALA A 40 7.63 -22.30 -5.41
CA ALA A 40 7.70 -22.00 -6.84
C ALA A 40 7.94 -20.50 -7.09
N ALA A 41 7.21 -19.62 -6.40
CA ALA A 41 7.38 -18.17 -6.51
C ALA A 41 8.75 -17.72 -6.00
N GLY A 42 9.18 -18.21 -4.84
CA GLY A 42 10.48 -17.91 -4.27
C GLY A 42 11.61 -18.38 -5.18
N SER A 43 11.61 -19.66 -5.57
CA SER A 43 12.62 -20.22 -6.45
C SER A 43 12.67 -19.50 -7.79
N PHE A 44 11.53 -19.12 -8.38
CA PHE A 44 11.49 -18.33 -9.60
C PHE A 44 12.16 -16.96 -9.42
N ALA A 45 11.84 -16.23 -8.35
CA ALA A 45 12.47 -14.94 -8.05
C ALA A 45 13.98 -15.08 -7.85
N PHE A 46 14.40 -16.01 -6.98
CA PHE A 46 15.83 -16.25 -6.70
C PHE A 46 16.60 -16.74 -7.92
N LEU A 47 16.01 -17.63 -8.72
CA LEU A 47 16.60 -18.12 -9.96
C LEU A 47 16.77 -16.97 -10.95
N THR A 48 15.76 -16.12 -11.10
CA THR A 48 15.82 -14.96 -12.00
C THR A 48 16.94 -14.00 -11.59
N PHE A 49 17.02 -13.66 -10.31
CA PHE A 49 18.12 -12.83 -9.80
C PHE A 49 19.49 -13.52 -9.91
N GLY A 50 19.56 -14.82 -9.63
CA GLY A 50 20.79 -15.61 -9.69
C GLY A 50 21.33 -15.76 -11.12
N VAL A 51 20.46 -16.05 -12.08
CA VAL A 51 20.79 -16.11 -13.50
C VAL A 51 21.19 -14.73 -14.00
N ALA A 52 20.44 -13.67 -13.67
CA ALA A 52 20.81 -12.31 -14.02
C ALA A 52 22.19 -11.94 -13.47
N TRP A 53 22.47 -12.30 -12.21
CA TRP A 53 23.76 -12.04 -11.57
C TRP A 53 24.92 -12.84 -12.19
N LEU A 54 24.68 -14.10 -12.61
CA LEU A 54 25.70 -14.98 -13.20
C LEU A 54 25.99 -14.67 -14.67
N VAL A 55 24.96 -14.34 -15.46
CA VAL A 55 25.07 -14.07 -16.90
C VAL A 55 25.50 -12.62 -17.17
N SER A 56 25.18 -11.67 -16.28
CA SER A 56 25.50 -10.25 -16.48
C SER A 56 27.01 -10.02 -16.62
N HIS A 57 27.37 -9.28 -17.68
CA HIS A 57 28.76 -8.87 -17.91
C HIS A 57 29.21 -7.88 -16.83
N ARG A 58 30.06 -8.36 -15.92
CA ARG A 58 30.47 -7.62 -14.73
C ARG A 58 31.70 -6.75 -15.01
N ASN A 59 31.51 -5.46 -15.27
CA ASN A 59 32.63 -4.53 -15.39
C ASN A 59 33.09 -4.02 -14.01
N ARG A 60 34.08 -4.68 -13.40
CA ARG A 60 34.53 -4.41 -12.02
C ARG A 60 35.58 -3.30 -11.87
N GLY A 61 35.99 -2.62 -12.94
CA GLY A 61 37.15 -1.70 -12.91
C GLY A 61 36.87 -0.25 -13.29
N ASP A 62 35.64 0.10 -13.64
CA ASP A 62 35.30 1.45 -14.09
C ASP A 62 34.75 2.28 -12.92
N VAL A 63 35.56 3.21 -12.43
CA VAL A 63 35.24 4.10 -11.31
C VAL A 63 33.98 4.92 -11.60
N HIS A 64 33.76 5.31 -12.86
CA HIS A 64 32.63 6.15 -13.24
C HIS A 64 31.29 5.41 -13.24
N LYS A 65 31.28 4.07 -13.35
CA LYS A 65 30.04 3.27 -13.28
C LYS A 65 29.43 3.22 -11.86
N GLY A 66 30.22 3.54 -10.84
CA GLY A 66 29.77 3.57 -9.44
C GLY A 66 29.34 4.95 -8.95
N LEU A 67 29.53 6.01 -9.75
CA LEU A 67 29.23 7.37 -9.36
C LEU A 67 27.77 7.73 -9.65
N PRO A 68 27.12 8.57 -8.82
CA PRO A 68 25.81 9.12 -9.13
C PRO A 68 25.82 9.88 -10.45
N TYR A 69 24.72 9.80 -11.19
CA TYR A 69 24.57 10.51 -12.45
C TYR A 69 24.32 12.01 -12.21
N GLU A 70 25.26 12.86 -12.61
CA GLU A 70 25.11 14.33 -12.59
C GLU A 70 25.38 14.97 -13.97
N SER A 71 24.92 14.35 -15.06
CA SER A 71 25.08 14.90 -16.43
C SER A 71 26.53 15.22 -16.83
N GLY A 72 27.51 14.46 -16.30
CA GLY A 72 28.92 14.55 -16.69
C GLY A 72 29.79 15.46 -15.81
N ILE A 73 29.25 16.01 -14.72
CA ILE A 73 30.03 16.69 -13.68
C ILE A 73 30.16 15.80 -12.43
N ASP A 74 31.18 16.09 -11.61
CA ASP A 74 31.35 15.44 -10.31
C ASP A 74 30.30 15.94 -9.33
N THR A 75 29.80 15.02 -8.49
CA THR A 75 28.79 15.33 -7.48
C THR A 75 29.27 16.41 -6.52
N TYR A 76 28.51 17.49 -6.40
CA TYR A 76 28.85 18.61 -5.52
C TYR A 76 27.69 19.00 -4.61
N GLY A 77 27.98 19.11 -3.31
CA GLY A 77 27.03 19.60 -2.30
C GLY A 77 26.64 18.56 -1.26
N ASP A 78 25.72 18.96 -0.38
CA ASP A 78 25.14 18.08 0.64
C ASP A 78 24.09 17.14 0.00
N THR A 79 24.14 15.87 0.36
CA THR A 79 23.17 14.85 -0.08
C THR A 79 21.81 15.00 0.59
N HIS A 80 21.71 15.77 1.67
CA HIS A 80 20.46 15.98 2.40
C HIS A 80 19.67 17.19 1.86
N GLY A 81 18.82 16.92 0.87
CA GLY A 81 17.80 17.87 0.44
C GLY A 81 16.67 18.01 1.47
N ARG A 82 16.19 19.24 1.70
CA ARG A 82 14.94 19.47 2.43
C ARG A 82 13.76 19.14 1.52
N PHE A 83 13.15 17.99 1.71
CA PHE A 83 11.92 17.64 1.02
C PHE A 83 10.75 18.49 1.52
N GLY A 84 9.80 18.81 0.63
CA GLY A 84 8.62 19.58 0.99
C GLY A 84 7.74 18.85 2.00
N LEU A 85 7.11 19.59 2.93
CA LEU A 85 6.21 19.05 3.95
C LEU A 85 5.04 18.24 3.34
N SER A 86 4.67 18.53 2.09
CA SER A 86 3.61 17.83 1.35
C SER A 86 3.80 16.31 1.34
N PHE A 87 5.03 15.80 1.20
CA PHE A 87 5.29 14.35 1.23
C PHE A 87 4.86 13.70 2.55
N TYR A 88 5.14 14.37 3.67
CA TYR A 88 4.77 13.90 5.00
C TYR A 88 3.25 13.92 5.21
N ILE A 89 2.57 14.97 4.76
CA ILE A 89 1.11 15.08 4.82
C ILE A 89 0.46 13.94 4.03
N TYR A 90 0.94 13.63 2.83
CA TYR A 90 0.41 12.52 2.04
C TYR A 90 0.65 11.17 2.72
N ALA A 91 1.83 10.95 3.31
CA ALA A 91 2.12 9.73 4.05
C ALA A 91 1.19 9.57 5.27
N LEU A 92 0.99 10.63 6.05
CA LEU A 92 0.05 10.62 7.18
C LEU A 92 -1.39 10.39 6.74
N LEU A 93 -1.83 11.03 5.65
CA LEU A 93 -3.17 10.83 5.12
C LEU A 93 -3.37 9.40 4.63
N PHE A 94 -2.37 8.81 3.98
CA PHE A 94 -2.40 7.41 3.57
C PHE A 94 -2.56 6.47 4.77
N VAL A 95 -1.76 6.65 5.82
CA VAL A 95 -1.87 5.83 7.05
C VAL A 95 -3.23 6.00 7.72
N ALA A 96 -3.77 7.22 7.76
CA ALA A 96 -5.11 7.46 8.28
C ALA A 96 -6.16 6.68 7.47
N PHE A 97 -6.18 6.84 6.15
CA PHE A 97 -7.12 6.14 5.26
C PHE A 97 -6.96 4.62 5.28
N ASP A 98 -5.73 4.11 5.40
CA ASP A 98 -5.47 2.66 5.50
C ASP A 98 -6.14 2.06 6.74
N ILE A 99 -6.05 2.74 7.88
CA ILE A 99 -6.73 2.34 9.12
C ILE A 99 -8.26 2.38 8.95
N GLU A 100 -8.80 3.35 8.21
CA GLU A 100 -10.24 3.44 7.93
C GLU A 100 -10.75 2.20 7.17
N VAL A 101 -9.98 1.71 6.19
CA VAL A 101 -10.32 0.50 5.44
C VAL A 101 -10.32 -0.74 6.34
N VAL A 102 -9.37 -0.85 7.27
CA VAL A 102 -9.35 -1.94 8.26
C VAL A 102 -10.63 -1.94 9.10
N PHE A 103 -11.09 -0.76 9.56
CA PHE A 103 -12.35 -0.66 10.30
C PHE A 103 -13.57 -1.04 9.45
N ILE A 104 -13.58 -0.66 8.17
CA ILE A 104 -14.63 -1.06 7.22
C ILE A 104 -14.66 -2.57 7.04
N TYR A 105 -13.50 -3.19 6.91
CA TYR A 105 -13.38 -4.64 6.80
C TYR A 105 -13.87 -5.36 8.05
N LEU A 106 -13.43 -4.94 9.25
CA LEU A 106 -13.85 -5.56 10.51
C LEU A 106 -15.35 -5.48 10.71
N TRP A 107 -15.95 -4.31 10.44
CA TRP A 107 -17.40 -4.15 10.46
C TRP A 107 -18.10 -5.04 9.43
N ALA A 108 -17.58 -5.13 8.20
CA ALA A 108 -18.17 -5.95 7.13
C ALA A 108 -18.20 -7.45 7.50
N VAL A 109 -17.18 -7.94 8.22
CA VAL A 109 -17.11 -9.32 8.69
C VAL A 109 -18.24 -9.63 9.70
N VAL A 110 -18.53 -8.72 10.63
CA VAL A 110 -19.52 -8.93 11.69
C VAL A 110 -20.91 -8.35 11.37
N PHE A 111 -21.08 -7.76 10.19
CA PHE A 111 -22.27 -6.98 9.84
C PHE A 111 -23.60 -7.72 10.09
N ARG A 112 -23.64 -9.03 9.82
CA ARG A 112 -24.84 -9.86 9.96
C ARG A 112 -25.25 -10.13 11.42
N GLU A 113 -24.35 -9.91 12.36
CA GLU A 113 -24.57 -10.15 13.80
C GLU A 113 -25.00 -8.87 14.53
N LEU A 114 -24.92 -7.71 13.87
CA LEU A 114 -25.27 -6.42 14.45
C LEU A 114 -26.79 -6.21 14.45
N PRO A 115 -27.34 -5.58 15.51
CA PRO A 115 -28.76 -5.25 15.55
C PRO A 115 -29.12 -4.18 14.51
N GLU A 116 -30.15 -4.46 13.71
CA GLU A 116 -30.76 -3.48 12.81
C GLU A 116 -31.58 -2.44 13.61
N PRO A 117 -31.49 -1.13 13.31
CA PRO A 117 -30.73 -0.47 12.24
C PRO A 117 -29.35 0.09 12.68
N LEU A 118 -28.91 -0.22 13.91
CA LEU A 118 -27.71 0.38 14.50
C LEU A 118 -26.43 -0.08 13.81
N GLY A 119 -26.38 -1.33 13.35
CA GLY A 119 -25.24 -1.88 12.61
C GLY A 119 -24.93 -1.10 11.33
N PHE A 120 -25.95 -0.78 10.54
CA PHE A 120 -25.79 0.01 9.32
C PHE A 120 -25.54 1.49 9.62
N THR A 121 -26.32 2.07 10.53
CA THR A 121 -26.25 3.52 10.83
C THR A 121 -24.91 3.91 11.44
N SER A 122 -24.34 3.09 12.32
CA SER A 122 -23.04 3.34 12.93
C SER A 122 -21.92 3.44 11.88
N MET A 123 -21.92 2.56 10.87
CA MET A 123 -20.94 2.61 9.79
C MET A 123 -21.14 3.84 8.90
N LEU A 124 -22.40 4.18 8.58
CA LEU A 124 -22.69 5.38 7.79
C LEU A 124 -22.19 6.66 8.48
N VAL A 125 -22.39 6.77 9.79
CA VAL A 125 -21.87 7.89 10.60
C VAL A 125 -20.34 7.89 10.64
N PHE A 126 -19.71 6.71 10.81
CA PHE A 126 -18.25 6.58 10.81
C PHE A 126 -17.64 7.09 9.50
N VAL A 127 -18.10 6.60 8.36
CA VAL A 127 -17.63 7.03 7.04
C VAL A 127 -17.88 8.52 6.82
N ALA A 128 -19.04 9.04 7.23
CA ALA A 128 -19.35 10.46 7.09
C ALA A 128 -18.33 11.33 7.85
N ILE A 129 -17.99 10.99 9.10
CA ILE A 129 -17.03 11.76 9.91
C ILE A 129 -15.64 11.79 9.24
N LEU A 130 -15.18 10.68 8.68
CA LEU A 130 -13.89 10.60 8.00
C LEU A 130 -13.88 11.40 6.70
N LEU A 131 -14.94 11.29 5.89
CA LEU A 131 -15.11 12.10 4.68
C LEU A 131 -15.14 13.60 5.01
N PHE A 132 -15.73 14.00 6.13
CA PHE A 132 -15.68 15.38 6.61
C PHE A 132 -14.25 15.82 6.95
N GLY A 133 -13.46 14.96 7.60
CA GLY A 133 -12.04 15.20 7.87
C GLY A 133 -11.23 15.41 6.57
N LEU A 134 -11.46 14.56 5.57
CA LEU A 134 -10.82 14.69 4.25
C LEU A 134 -11.27 15.96 3.52
N ALA A 135 -12.57 16.26 3.52
CA ALA A 135 -13.11 17.47 2.91
C ALA A 135 -12.54 18.73 3.56
N TYR A 136 -12.33 18.72 4.87
CA TYR A 136 -11.67 19.81 5.60
C TYR A 136 -10.21 19.99 5.17
N ALA A 137 -9.44 18.91 5.10
CA ALA A 137 -8.05 18.94 4.65
C ALA A 137 -7.93 19.45 3.20
N TRP A 138 -8.87 19.05 2.34
CA TRP A 138 -8.94 19.53 0.96
C TRP A 138 -9.29 21.03 0.90
N ARG A 139 -10.31 21.48 1.65
CA ARG A 139 -10.68 22.91 1.77
C ARG A 139 -9.51 23.78 2.23
N LYS A 140 -8.66 23.28 3.14
CA LYS A 140 -7.47 24.00 3.59
C LYS A 140 -6.31 24.00 2.59
N GLY A 141 -6.42 23.27 1.48
CA GLY A 141 -5.37 23.20 0.46
C GLY A 141 -4.08 22.59 0.99
N VAL A 142 -4.18 21.70 1.98
CA VAL A 142 -3.03 20.96 2.54
C VAL A 142 -2.52 19.92 1.55
N LEU A 143 -3.41 19.50 0.63
CA LEU A 143 -3.15 18.62 -0.50
C LEU A 143 -2.63 19.36 -1.74
N SER A 144 -2.40 20.67 -1.69
CA SER A 144 -1.84 21.35 -2.85
C SER A 144 -0.31 21.25 -2.84
N TRP A 145 0.24 20.96 -4.02
CA TRP A 145 1.68 21.05 -4.24
C TRP A 145 2.05 22.52 -4.40
N ARG A 146 2.59 23.13 -3.34
CA ARG A 146 3.14 24.49 -3.42
C ARG A 146 4.59 24.41 -3.86
N GLY A 147 4.89 25.04 -5.00
CA GLY A 147 6.25 25.21 -5.48
C GLY A 147 7.04 26.19 -4.60
N PRO A 148 8.39 26.16 -4.65
CA PRO A 148 9.25 27.02 -3.81
C PRO A 148 8.99 28.53 -3.92
N GLY A 149 8.37 29.00 -5.02
CA GLY A 149 8.13 30.42 -5.28
C GLY A 149 6.83 31.01 -4.70
N GLU A 150 5.94 30.18 -4.14
CA GLU A 150 4.62 30.65 -3.69
C GLU A 150 4.62 31.16 -2.22
N ALA A 151 5.64 30.82 -1.45
CA ALA A 151 5.68 31.04 0.00
C ALA A 151 6.47 32.28 0.44
N ILE A 152 7.15 32.96 -0.49
CA ILE A 152 7.83 34.22 -0.24
C ILE A 152 7.15 35.24 -1.15
N GLY A 153 6.37 36.15 -0.56
CA GLY A 153 5.82 37.28 -1.30
C GLY A 153 6.93 37.91 -2.13
N ASP A 154 6.68 38.06 -3.43
CA ASP A 154 7.51 38.68 -4.44
C ASP A 154 8.52 39.68 -3.87
N VAL A 155 9.71 39.19 -3.51
CA VAL A 155 10.90 40.01 -3.42
C VAL A 155 11.62 39.79 -4.74
N ARG A 156 11.07 40.35 -5.82
CA ARG A 156 11.84 40.64 -7.02
C ARG A 156 13.10 41.36 -6.54
N PRO A 157 14.32 40.81 -6.75
CA PRO A 157 15.52 41.57 -6.46
C PRO A 157 15.41 42.88 -7.26
N PRO A 158 15.76 44.05 -6.67
CA PRO A 158 15.72 45.30 -7.41
C PRO A 158 16.49 45.07 -8.69
N SER A 159 15.86 45.34 -9.83
CA SER A 159 16.51 45.24 -11.13
C SER A 159 17.72 46.14 -11.07
N GLY A 160 18.89 45.54 -10.83
CA GLY A 160 20.15 46.24 -10.92
C GLY A 160 20.22 46.78 -12.33
N GLU A 161 20.08 48.09 -12.46
CA GLU A 161 20.54 48.78 -13.64
C GLU A 161 22.01 48.38 -13.80
N HIS A 162 22.28 47.56 -14.82
CA HIS A 162 23.63 47.33 -15.27
C HIS A 162 24.11 48.70 -15.75
N PRO A 163 25.12 49.33 -15.13
CA PRO A 163 25.66 50.56 -15.68
C PRO A 163 26.11 50.23 -17.10
N ALA A 164 25.52 50.93 -18.05
CA ALA A 164 25.95 50.92 -19.43
C ALA A 164 27.44 51.22 -19.44
N ASN A 165 28.17 50.42 -20.19
CA ASN A 165 29.56 50.64 -20.49
C ASN A 165 29.65 51.87 -21.40
N ASP A 166 29.83 53.04 -20.78
CA ASP A 166 30.17 54.28 -21.44
C ASP A 166 31.68 54.30 -21.66
N ALA A 167 32.12 53.72 -22.78
CA ALA A 167 33.47 53.85 -23.34
C ALA A 167 33.38 54.44 -24.74
#